data_AF-A0A0K2Y5F4-F1
#
_entry.id   AF-A0A0K2Y5F4-F1
#
_cell.length_a   1.000
_cell.length_b   1.000
_cell.length_c   1.000
_cell.angle_alpha   90.00
_cell.angle_beta   90.00
_cell.angle_gamma   90.00
#
_symmetry.space_group_name_H-M   'P 1'
#
loop_
_entity.id
_entity.type
_entity.pdbx_description
1 polymer ?
#
loop_
_entity_poly.entity_id
_entity_poly.type
_entity_poly.pdbx_seq_one_letter_code
_entity_poly.pdbx_strand_id
1 'polypeptide(L)' 'MKKDTLTSLLDFFAGLFVGIALACGGLCFFIFSDLGLVVALFFSLFVFGLFSFFALLAKSMAALLKESRQSRI' A
#
# COMPACT_ATOMS: atom_id res chain seq x y z
N MET A 1 -18.91 14.23 -6.64
CA MET A 1 -18.77 13.62 -5.29
C MET A 1 -17.99 14.57 -4.40
N LYS A 2 -18.37 14.73 -3.11
CA LYS A 2 -17.65 15.59 -2.16
C LYS A 2 -16.21 15.09 -2.03
N LYS A 3 -15.22 15.99 -2.11
CA LYS A 3 -13.78 15.65 -2.09
C LYS A 3 -13.36 14.90 -0.81
N ASP A 4 -14.14 15.02 0.26
CA ASP A 4 -14.00 14.22 1.49
C ASP A 4 -14.17 12.71 1.24
N THR A 5 -15.09 12.32 0.35
CA THR A 5 -15.28 10.91 -0.03
C THR A 5 -14.04 10.37 -0.74
N LEU A 6 -13.37 11.20 -1.53
CA LEU A 6 -12.18 10.83 -2.31
C LEU A 6 -10.95 10.64 -1.41
N THR A 7 -10.82 11.49 -0.39
CA THR A 7 -9.75 11.39 0.61
C THR A 7 -9.92 10.14 1.49
N SER A 8 -11.15 9.87 1.93
CA SER A 8 -11.48 8.65 2.69
C SER A 8 -11.25 7.37 1.87
N LEU A 9 -11.56 7.41 0.57
CA LEU A 9 -11.29 6.30 -0.35
C LEU A 9 -9.79 6.03 -0.48
N LEU A 10 -8.95 7.07 -0.60
CA LEU A 10 -7.50 6.93 -0.69
C LEU A 10 -6.89 6.35 0.60
N ASP A 11 -7.39 6.75 1.77
CA ASP A 11 -6.93 6.21 3.05
C ASP A 11 -7.33 4.73 3.21
N PHE A 12 -8.54 4.37 2.75
CA PHE A 12 -8.97 2.97 2.66
C PHE A 12 -8.04 2.14 1.75
N PHE A 13 -7.69 2.64 0.56
CA PHE A 13 -6.76 1.96 -0.33
C PHE A 13 -5.36 1.84 0.28
N ALA A 14 -4.86 2.86 0.98
CA ALA A 14 -3.58 2.78 1.68
C ALA A 14 -3.59 1.66 2.74
N GLY A 15 -4.65 1.56 3.54
CA GLY A 15 -4.82 0.47 4.50
C GLY A 15 -4.94 -0.90 3.83
N LEU A 16 -5.72 -1.00 2.75
CA LEU A 16 -5.90 -2.23 1.98
C LEU A 16 -4.57 -2.72 1.39
N PHE A 17 -3.78 -1.83 0.80
CA PHE A 17 -2.49 -2.18 0.21
C PHE A 17 -1.48 -2.65 1.26
N VAL A 18 -1.45 -2.05 2.45
CA VAL A 18 -0.61 -2.55 3.56
C VAL A 18 -1.06 -3.94 4.02
N GLY A 19 -2.38 -4.17 4.12
CA GLY A 19 -2.93 -5.50 4.46
C GLY A 19 -2.56 -6.57 3.43
N ILE A 20 -2.69 -6.25 2.14
CA ILE A 20 -2.29 -7.14 1.04
C ILE A 20 -0.77 -7.37 1.06
N ALA A 21 0.03 -6.35 1.32
CA ALA A 21 1.50 -6.49 1.42
C ALA A 21 1.90 -7.51 2.50
N LEU A 22 1.29 -7.42 3.68
CA LEU A 22 1.56 -8.34 4.79
C LEU A 22 1.04 -9.76 4.51
N ALA A 23 -0.20 -9.89 4.07
CA ALA A 23 -0.81 -11.19 3.82
C ALA A 23 -0.13 -11.92 2.65
N CYS A 24 0.06 -11.21 1.53
CA CYS A 24 0.65 -11.78 0.32
C CYS A 24 2.16 -12.00 0.48
N GLY A 25 2.88 -11.08 1.14
CA GLY A 25 4.29 -11.25 1.47
C GLY A 25 4.57 -12.46 2.37
N GLY A 26 3.70 -12.71 3.36
CA GLY A 26 3.77 -13.89 4.22
C GLY A 26 3.40 -15.19 3.48
N LEU A 27 2.35 -15.16 2.66
CA LEU A 27 1.96 -16.31 1.83
C LEU A 27 3.02 -16.67 0.79
N CYS A 28 3.69 -15.69 0.19
CA CYS A 28 4.82 -15.93 -0.72
C CYS A 28 5.97 -16.66 0.00
N PHE A 29 6.23 -16.35 1.26
CA PHE A 29 7.25 -17.05 2.04
C PHE A 29 6.89 -18.53 2.26
N PHE A 30 5.61 -18.81 2.51
CA PHE A 30 5.13 -20.18 2.73
C PHE A 30 5.06 -21.00 1.43
N ILE A 31 4.58 -20.40 0.34
CA ILE A 31 4.39 -21.08 -0.95
C ILE A 31 5.72 -21.34 -1.68
N PHE A 32 6.65 -20.38 -1.65
CA PHE A 32 7.94 -20.50 -2.35
C PHE A 32 9.05 -21.11 -1.47
N SER A 33 8.73 -21.59 -0.26
CA SER A 33 9.69 -22.24 0.63
C SER A 33 10.39 -23.43 -0.04
N ASP A 34 9.69 -24.18 -0.90
CA ASP A 34 10.22 -25.33 -1.64
C ASP A 34 11.11 -24.93 -2.85
N LEU A 35 10.92 -23.74 -3.41
CA LEU A 35 11.65 -23.25 -4.59
C LEU A 35 13.00 -22.59 -4.25
N GLY A 36 13.31 -22.47 -2.96
CA GLY A 36 14.55 -21.90 -2.44
C GLY A 36 14.33 -20.57 -1.72
N LEU A 37 14.92 -20.47 -0.53
CA LEU A 37 14.73 -19.37 0.43
C LEU A 37 15.05 -17.99 -0.16
N VAL A 38 16.02 -17.91 -1.08
CA VAL A 38 16.40 -16.68 -1.78
C VAL A 38 15.29 -16.19 -2.72
N VAL A 39 14.64 -17.09 -3.46
CA VAL A 39 13.55 -16.76 -4.39
C VAL A 39 12.32 -16.30 -3.61
N ALA A 40 11.99 -17.00 -2.52
CA ALA A 40 10.90 -16.62 -1.62
C ALA A 40 11.12 -15.23 -1.00
N LEU A 41 12.35 -14.94 -0.54
CA LEU A 41 12.71 -13.62 -0.02
C LEU A 41 12.57 -12.52 -1.08
N PHE A 42 13.06 -12.78 -2.29
CA PHE A 42 13.02 -11.79 -3.37
C PHE A 42 11.58 -11.44 -3.75
N PHE A 43 10.72 -12.45 -3.93
CA PHE A 43 9.30 -12.23 -4.24
C PHE A 43 8.56 -11.57 -3.09
N SER A 44 8.79 -11.98 -1.84
CA SER A 44 8.17 -11.37 -0.66
C SER A 44 8.54 -9.90 -0.54
N LEU A 45 9.82 -9.56 -0.66
CA LEU A 45 10.30 -8.17 -0.66
C LEU A 45 9.76 -7.36 -1.83
N PHE A 46 9.67 -7.95 -3.03
CA PHE A 46 9.15 -7.28 -4.21
C PHE A 46 7.67 -6.94 -4.07
N VAL A 47 6.84 -7.90 -3.66
CA VAL A 47 5.40 -7.70 -3.41
C VAL A 47 5.20 -6.68 -2.28
N PHE A 48 5.94 -6.83 -1.19
CA PHE A 48 5.86 -5.89 -0.07
C PHE A 48 6.25 -4.47 -0.48
N GLY A 49 7.33 -4.32 -1.25
CA GLY A 49 7.82 -3.05 -1.75
C GLY A 49 6.82 -2.37 -2.70
N LEU A 50 6.28 -3.10 -3.67
CA LEU A 50 5.28 -2.59 -4.61
C LEU A 50 4.04 -2.07 -3.88
N PHE A 51 3.45 -2.88 -3.01
CA PHE A 51 2.22 -2.51 -2.31
C PHE A 51 2.45 -1.41 -1.27
N SER A 52 3.60 -1.42 -0.57
CA SER A 52 3.96 -0.33 0.35
C SER A 52 4.17 0.99 -0.39
N PHE A 53 4.77 0.96 -1.58
CA PHE A 53 4.94 2.15 -2.42
C PHE A 53 3.59 2.74 -2.84
N PHE A 54 2.65 1.90 -3.30
CA PHE A 54 1.29 2.34 -3.62
C PHE A 54 0.53 2.88 -2.39
N ALA A 55 0.71 2.27 -1.22
CA ALA A 55 0.12 2.76 0.02
C ALA A 55 0.66 4.15 0.40
N LEU A 56 1.97 4.36 0.31
CA LEU A 56 2.61 5.65 0.56
C LEU A 56 2.16 6.71 -0.45
N LEU A 57 2.03 6.35 -1.72
CA LEU A 57 1.50 7.24 -2.77
C LEU A 57 0.06 7.64 -2.47
N ALA A 58 -0.82 6.68 -2.15
CA ALA A 58 -2.20 6.96 -1.79
C ALA A 58 -2.29 7.88 -0.56
N LYS A 59 -1.47 7.63 0.46
CA LYS A 59 -1.42 8.47 1.66
C LYS A 59 -0.89 9.89 1.37
N SER A 60 0.12 10.01 0.51
CA SER A 60 0.71 11.30 0.10
C SER A 60 -0.29 12.13 -0.72
N MET A 61 -1.02 11.49 -1.64
CA MET A 61 -2.07 12.13 -2.42
C MET A 61 -3.25 12.59 -1.54
N ALA A 62 -3.62 11.79 -0.54
CA ALA A 62 -4.64 12.18 0.44
C ALA A 62 -4.20 13.40 1.27
N ALA A 63 -2.94 13.43 1.70
CA ALA A 63 -2.37 14.57 2.42
C ALA A 63 -2.34 15.84 1.57
N LEU A 64 -1.89 15.76 0.30
CA LEU A 64 -1.88 16.88 -0.65
C LEU A 64 -3.29 17.42 -0.93
N LEU A 65 -4.28 16.54 -1.09
CA LEU A 65 -5.68 16.96 -1.25
C LEU A 65 -6.22 17.67 0.00
N LYS A 66 -5.81 17.23 1.18
CA LYS A 66 -6.20 17.82 2.47
C LYS A 66 -5.53 19.19 2.69
N GLU A 67 -4.27 19.35 2.30
CA GLU A 67 -3.51 20.59 2.44
C GLU A 67 -3.97 21.68 1.46
N SER A 68 -4.41 21.30 0.25
CA SER A 68 -5.09 22.22 -0.69
C SER A 68 -6.35 22.90 -0.09
N ARG A 69 -6.95 22.33 0.97
CA ARG A 69 -8.07 22.93 1.71
C ARG A 69 -7.62 24.06 2.64
N GLN A 70 -6.41 23.98 3.19
CA GLN A 70 -5.92 24.91 4.22
C GLN A 70 -5.43 26.24 3.63
N SER A 71 -5.04 26.25 2.36
CA SER A 71 -4.65 27.47 1.64
C SER A 71 -5.85 28.32 1.15
N ARG A 72 -7.10 27.82 1.29
CA ARG A 72 -8.31 28.47 0.77
C ARG A 72 -9.28 28.96 1.86
N ILE A 73 -8.80 29.17 3.08
CA ILE A 73 -9.55 29.78 4.20
C ILE A 73 -8.84 31.07 4.61
#